data_AF-A0A1B6J8Y0-F1
#
_entry.id   AF-A0A1B6J8Y0-F1
#
_cell.length_a   1.000
_cell.length_b   1.000
_cell.length_c   1.000
_cell.angle_alpha   90.00
_cell.angle_beta   90.00
_cell.angle_gamma   90.00
#
_symmetry.space_group_name_H-M   'P 1'
#
loop_
_entity.id
_entity.type
_entity.pdbx_description
1 polymer ?
#
loop_
_entity_poly.entity_id
_entity_poly.type
_entity_poly.pdbx_seq_one_letter_code
_entity_poly.pdbx_strand_id
1 'polypeptide(L)'
;DHPESSPYNEIRSHCSYPCLCEPGMPTCPPGVPVVRDGCGCCPMCARQVAQPCDGTALCDETKGLVCQFVTNKATVGVCKAIKGKPCTIYNQTYDNGETFMLDCRTQCACKNGTYACASLCPQENISPQGSCRHPRLVSGV
;
A
#
# COMPACT_ATOMS: atom_id res chain seq x y z
N ASP A 1 14.28 8.78 16.89
CA ASP A 1 13.72 8.12 15.70
C ASP A 1 12.28 8.57 15.45
N HIS A 2 12.08 9.44 14.46
CA HIS A 2 10.75 9.74 13.93
C HIS A 2 10.69 9.23 12.49
N PRO A 3 9.80 8.28 12.18
CA PRO A 3 9.67 7.79 10.82
C PRO A 3 8.97 8.86 9.97
N GLU A 4 9.63 9.14 8.85
CA GLU A 4 9.18 9.71 7.58
C GLU A 4 7.90 10.56 7.62
N SER A 5 8.11 11.86 7.39
CA SER A 5 7.11 12.86 7.07
C SER A 5 6.11 12.35 6.05
N SER A 6 4.95 11.93 6.55
CA SER A 6 3.77 11.68 5.75
C SER A 6 3.39 12.96 4.98
N PRO A 7 3.18 12.92 3.66
CA PRO A 7 2.77 14.08 2.86
C PRO A 7 1.43 14.70 3.32
N TYR A 8 0.71 14.02 4.21
CA TYR A 8 -0.50 14.53 4.86
C TYR A 8 -0.29 15.82 5.67
N ASN A 9 0.93 16.14 6.12
CA ASN A 9 1.17 17.36 6.90
C ASN A 9 1.12 18.64 6.05
N GLU A 10 1.47 18.60 4.77
CA GLU A 10 1.32 19.78 3.88
C GLU A 10 -0.15 20.01 3.50
N ILE A 11 -0.93 18.94 3.30
CA ILE A 11 -2.36 19.01 2.96
C ILE A 11 -3.16 19.71 4.07
N ARG A 12 -2.80 19.48 5.34
CA ARG A 12 -3.50 20.05 6.49
C ARG A 12 -3.50 21.58 6.53
N SER A 13 -2.59 22.24 5.82
CA SER A 13 -2.54 23.72 5.72
C SER A 13 -3.57 24.31 4.74
N HIS A 14 -4.21 23.48 3.91
CA HIS A 14 -5.27 23.87 2.96
C HIS A 14 -6.69 23.48 3.41
N CYS A 15 -6.82 22.71 4.48
CA CYS A 15 -8.12 22.26 4.99
C CYS A 15 -8.75 23.32 5.90
N SER A 16 -9.96 23.74 5.57
CA SER A 16 -10.79 24.62 6.42
C SER A 16 -11.80 23.80 7.21
N TYR A 17 -11.94 24.09 8.51
CA TYR A 17 -12.90 23.44 9.39
C TYR A 17 -13.83 24.50 10.02
N PRO A 18 -15.15 24.25 10.10
CA PRO A 18 -15.86 23.03 9.70
C PRO A 18 -15.89 22.84 8.17
N CYS A 19 -15.85 21.59 7.73
CA CYS A 19 -15.87 21.25 6.31
C CYS A 19 -17.23 21.57 5.68
N LEU A 20 -17.22 22.22 4.52
CA LEU A 20 -18.41 22.56 3.74
C LEU A 20 -18.57 21.56 2.59
N CYS A 21 -19.33 20.49 2.83
CA CYS A 21 -19.56 19.43 1.84
C CYS A 21 -20.86 19.68 1.08
N GLU A 22 -20.90 19.24 -0.19
CA GLU A 22 -22.16 19.14 -0.92
C GLU A 22 -23.10 18.15 -0.22
N PRO A 23 -24.39 18.48 -0.08
CA PRO A 23 -25.36 17.60 0.56
C PRO A 23 -25.66 16.39 -0.34
N GLY A 24 -25.48 15.19 0.20
CA GLY A 24 -25.79 13.93 -0.46
C GLY A 24 -24.55 13.07 -0.76
N MET A 25 -24.80 11.83 -1.19
CA MET A 25 -23.74 10.92 -1.62
C MET A 25 -23.46 11.15 -3.12
N PRO A 26 -22.19 11.30 -3.53
CA PRO A 26 -21.86 11.50 -4.93
C PRO A 26 -22.20 10.26 -5.75
N THR A 27 -22.74 10.45 -6.94
CA THR A 27 -22.97 9.35 -7.91
C THR A 27 -21.76 9.22 -8.80
N CYS A 28 -20.93 8.20 -8.55
CA CYS A 28 -19.70 7.99 -9.30
C CYS A 28 -19.91 7.14 -10.56
N PRO A 29 -19.06 7.31 -11.59
CA PRO A 29 -19.07 6.44 -12.76
C PRO A 29 -18.87 4.96 -12.39
N PRO A 30 -19.31 4.01 -13.22
CA PRO A 30 -19.10 2.58 -12.98
C PRO A 30 -17.62 2.24 -12.73
N GLY A 31 -17.35 1.49 -11.66
CA GLY A 31 -16.00 1.09 -11.28
C GLY A 31 -15.15 2.21 -10.67
N VAL A 32 -15.73 3.35 -10.31
CA VAL A 32 -15.07 4.43 -9.56
C VAL A 32 -15.60 4.44 -8.13
N PRO A 33 -14.76 4.24 -7.11
CA PRO A 33 -15.19 4.23 -5.72
C PRO A 33 -15.46 5.65 -5.19
N VAL A 34 -16.34 5.73 -4.19
CA VAL A 34 -16.49 6.92 -3.33
C VAL A 34 -15.40 6.86 -2.26
N VAL A 35 -14.61 7.93 -2.14
CA VAL A 35 -13.55 8.11 -1.13
C VAL A 35 -13.79 9.40 -0.36
N ARG A 36 -13.03 9.64 0.72
CA ARG A 36 -13.00 10.94 1.39
C ARG A 36 -11.98 11.85 0.70
N ASP A 37 -12.24 13.14 0.71
CA ASP A 37 -11.25 14.15 0.30
C ASP A 37 -9.96 14.04 1.13
N GLY A 38 -8.91 14.74 0.71
CA GLY A 38 -7.64 14.76 1.44
C GLY A 38 -7.69 15.41 2.83
N CYS A 39 -8.79 16.07 3.18
CA CYS A 39 -9.07 16.53 4.54
C CYS A 39 -9.74 15.44 5.41
N GLY A 40 -10.21 14.34 4.81
CA GLY A 40 -10.95 13.28 5.48
C GLY A 40 -12.44 13.60 5.72
N CYS A 41 -12.96 14.65 5.12
CA CYS A 41 -14.28 15.20 5.39
C CYS A 41 -15.31 14.78 4.35
N CYS A 42 -15.24 15.34 3.14
CA CYS A 42 -16.32 15.26 2.18
C CYS A 42 -16.22 13.99 1.33
N PRO A 43 -17.34 13.31 1.05
CA PRO A 43 -17.35 12.19 0.11
C PRO A 43 -17.19 12.71 -1.31
N MET A 44 -16.29 12.09 -2.08
CA MET A 44 -16.03 12.43 -3.48
C MET A 44 -15.75 11.17 -4.29
N CYS A 45 -15.88 11.27 -5.62
CA CYS A 45 -15.43 10.20 -6.51
C CYS A 45 -13.91 10.20 -6.64
N ALA A 46 -13.27 9.05 -6.48
CA ALA A 46 -11.82 8.94 -6.62
C ALA A 46 -11.36 9.30 -8.03
N ARG A 47 -10.32 10.13 -8.13
CA ARG A 47 -9.77 10.57 -9.42
C ARG A 47 -9.07 9.41 -10.14
N GLN A 48 -9.39 9.25 -11.40
CA GLN A 48 -8.94 8.18 -12.28
C GLN A 48 -7.68 8.59 -13.06
N VAL A 49 -7.10 7.66 -13.82
CA VAL A 49 -5.87 7.91 -14.61
C VAL A 49 -6.01 9.15 -15.50
N ALA A 50 -4.95 9.96 -15.55
CA ALA A 50 -4.89 11.21 -16.31
C ALA A 50 -5.85 12.33 -15.83
N GLN A 51 -6.62 12.13 -14.76
CA GLN A 51 -7.43 13.20 -14.17
C GLN A 51 -6.58 14.10 -13.27
N PRO A 52 -6.95 15.40 -13.16
CA PRO A 52 -6.29 16.32 -12.25
C PRO A 52 -6.56 15.93 -10.79
N CYS A 53 -5.55 16.10 -9.96
CA CYS A 53 -5.59 15.83 -8.52
C CYS A 53 -4.79 16.89 -7.77
N ASP A 54 -5.05 17.02 -6.48
CA ASP A 54 -4.35 17.93 -5.58
C ASP A 54 -4.42 17.39 -4.14
N GLY A 55 -4.08 18.22 -3.16
CA GLY A 55 -4.13 17.84 -1.75
C GLY A 55 -5.52 17.47 -1.24
N THR A 56 -6.60 17.84 -1.93
CA THR A 56 -7.99 17.54 -1.55
C THR A 56 -8.65 16.53 -2.50
N ALA A 57 -8.38 16.63 -3.80
CA ALA A 57 -8.91 15.75 -4.83
C ALA A 57 -8.02 14.50 -4.99
N LEU A 58 -8.35 13.44 -4.26
CA LEU A 58 -7.53 12.23 -4.19
C LEU A 58 -7.72 11.28 -5.38
N CYS A 59 -6.65 10.59 -5.76
CA CYS A 59 -6.64 9.53 -6.77
C CYS A 59 -7.20 8.20 -6.24
N ASP A 60 -7.59 7.32 -7.16
CA ASP A 60 -8.06 5.97 -6.85
C ASP A 60 -6.90 5.03 -6.45
N GLU A 61 -6.60 5.03 -5.15
CA GLU A 61 -5.55 4.19 -4.56
C GLU A 61 -5.83 2.69 -4.74
N THR A 62 -7.09 2.27 -4.85
CA THR A 62 -7.44 0.86 -5.08
C THR A 62 -6.94 0.37 -6.44
N LYS A 63 -6.69 1.30 -7.37
CA LYS A 63 -6.08 1.07 -8.68
C LYS A 63 -4.59 1.43 -8.73
N GLY A 64 -3.96 1.68 -7.57
CA GLY A 64 -2.55 2.06 -7.46
C GLY A 64 -2.24 3.43 -8.08
N LEU A 65 -3.23 4.32 -8.15
CA LEU A 65 -3.03 5.68 -8.67
C LEU A 65 -2.54 6.61 -7.57
N VAL A 66 -1.54 7.43 -7.90
CA VAL A 66 -1.00 8.46 -7.01
C VAL A 66 -0.93 9.79 -7.75
N CYS A 67 -1.14 10.88 -7.02
CA CYS A 67 -1.07 12.22 -7.58
C CYS A 67 0.39 12.63 -7.84
N GLN A 68 0.75 12.80 -9.11
CA GLN A 68 2.10 13.24 -9.51
C GLN A 68 2.09 14.70 -9.94
N PHE A 69 2.86 15.52 -9.24
CA PHE A 69 3.11 16.92 -9.57
C PHE A 69 4.32 17.04 -10.51
N VAL A 70 4.23 17.93 -11.51
CA VAL A 70 5.31 18.14 -12.48
C VAL A 70 6.52 18.81 -11.83
N THR A 71 6.27 19.67 -10.84
CA THR A 71 7.30 20.35 -10.05
C THR A 71 6.83 20.48 -8.60
N ASN A 72 7.75 20.67 -7.66
CA ASN A 72 7.43 20.87 -6.23
C ASN A 72 6.61 22.15 -5.96
N LYS A 73 6.49 23.05 -6.94
CA LYS A 73 5.69 24.28 -6.84
C LYS A 73 4.30 24.16 -7.48
N ALA A 74 4.04 23.04 -8.16
CA ALA A 74 2.75 22.83 -8.81
C ALA A 74 1.69 22.55 -7.74
N THR A 75 0.55 23.24 -7.84
CA THR A 75 -0.60 23.06 -6.94
C THR A 75 -1.57 22.00 -7.44
N VAL A 76 -1.46 21.61 -8.71
CA VAL A 76 -2.27 20.57 -9.35
C VAL A 76 -1.34 19.54 -9.99
N GLY A 77 -1.61 18.27 -9.70
CA GLY A 77 -0.95 17.11 -10.27
C GLY A 77 -1.89 16.32 -11.17
N VAL A 78 -1.41 15.16 -11.62
CA VAL A 78 -2.19 14.23 -12.44
C VAL A 78 -2.09 12.83 -11.83
N CYS A 79 -3.22 12.13 -11.74
CA CYS A 79 -3.26 10.76 -11.25
C CYS A 79 -2.57 9.82 -12.24
N LYS A 80 -1.53 9.14 -11.78
CA LYS A 80 -0.81 8.13 -12.56
C LYS A 80 -0.70 6.84 -11.77
N ALA A 81 -0.79 5.72 -12.48
CA ALA A 81 -0.49 4.43 -11.91
C ALA A 81 1.00 4.37 -11.56
N ILE A 82 1.32 4.15 -10.30
CA ILE A 82 2.68 3.80 -9.92
C ILE A 82 2.77 2.28 -9.94
N LYS A 83 3.41 1.72 -10.97
CA LYS A 83 3.94 0.37 -10.86
C LYS A 83 5.11 0.47 -9.89
N GLY A 84 4.95 -0.12 -8.69
CA GLY A 84 6.06 -0.22 -7.76
C GLY A 84 7.25 -0.92 -8.44
N LYS A 85 8.47 -0.63 -7.99
CA LYS A 85 9.66 -1.25 -8.59
C LYS A 85 9.53 -2.78 -8.45
N PRO A 86 9.72 -3.55 -9.54
CA PRO A 86 9.78 -4.99 -9.42
C PRO A 86 11.04 -5.39 -8.66
N CYS A 87 11.02 -6.57 -8.06
CA CYS A 87 12.16 -7.15 -7.38
C CYS A 87 12.86 -8.12 -8.33
N THR A 88 14.19 -8.06 -8.43
CA THR A 88 14.97 -9.06 -9.17
C THR A 88 15.70 -9.96 -8.19
N ILE A 89 15.29 -11.22 -8.10
CA ILE A 89 15.90 -12.24 -7.24
C ILE A 89 16.34 -13.42 -8.12
N TYR A 90 17.61 -13.80 -8.05
CA TYR A 90 18.19 -14.92 -8.84
C TYR A 90 17.85 -14.86 -10.35
N ASN A 91 17.92 -13.67 -10.97
CA ASN A 91 17.55 -13.41 -12.36
C ASN A 91 16.06 -13.61 -12.71
N GLN A 92 15.19 -13.83 -11.73
CA GLN A 92 13.74 -13.74 -11.90
C GLN A 92 13.24 -12.37 -11.43
N THR A 93 12.30 -11.81 -12.17
CA THR A 93 11.69 -10.51 -11.89
C THR A 93 10.27 -10.74 -11.39
N TYR A 94 9.99 -10.24 -10.20
CA TYR A 94 8.69 -10.32 -9.54
C TYR A 94 8.08 -8.92 -9.48
N ASP A 95 6.81 -8.81 -9.85
CA ASP A 95 6.08 -7.55 -9.83
C ASP A 95 5.90 -7.04 -8.38
N ASN A 96 5.79 -5.73 -8.23
CA ASN A 96 5.49 -5.15 -6.93
C ASN A 96 4.12 -5.64 -6.41
N GLY A 97 4.10 -6.23 -5.22
CA GLY A 97 2.93 -6.87 -4.62
C GLY A 97 2.85 -8.37 -4.88
N GLU A 98 3.73 -8.93 -5.72
CA GLU A 98 3.79 -10.36 -5.97
C GLU A 98 4.35 -11.12 -4.77
N THR A 99 3.76 -12.29 -4.50
CA THR A 99 4.23 -13.25 -3.50
C THR A 99 4.74 -14.49 -4.20
N PHE A 100 5.92 -14.96 -3.81
CA PHE A 100 6.61 -16.08 -4.45
C PHE A 100 7.26 -16.99 -3.41
N MET A 101 7.58 -18.22 -3.82
CA MET A 101 8.26 -19.22 -2.99
C MET A 101 9.72 -19.32 -3.43
N LEU A 102 10.67 -19.09 -2.51
CA LEU A 102 12.08 -19.38 -2.79
C LEU A 102 12.36 -20.88 -2.75
N ASP A 103 11.70 -21.57 -1.82
CA ASP A 103 11.73 -23.01 -1.61
C ASP A 103 10.41 -23.45 -0.96
N CYS A 104 10.25 -24.74 -0.64
CA CYS A 104 9.01 -25.26 -0.05
C CYS A 104 8.67 -24.72 1.35
N ARG A 105 9.59 -24.03 2.03
CA ARG A 105 9.45 -23.55 3.41
C ARG A 105 9.56 -22.04 3.54
N THR A 106 9.91 -21.32 2.47
CA THR A 106 10.18 -19.89 2.49
C THR A 106 9.31 -19.17 1.47
N GLN A 107 8.37 -18.36 1.97
CA GLN A 107 7.53 -17.48 1.16
C GLN A 107 8.05 -16.04 1.26
N CYS A 108 8.11 -15.33 0.15
CA CYS A 108 8.55 -13.95 0.07
C CYS A 108 7.52 -13.06 -0.63
N ALA A 109 7.50 -11.77 -0.28
CA ALA A 109 6.69 -10.76 -0.94
C ALA A 109 7.57 -9.63 -1.47
N CYS A 110 7.35 -9.22 -2.72
CA CYS A 110 8.00 -8.06 -3.33
C CYS A 110 7.25 -6.78 -2.98
N LYS A 111 7.99 -5.78 -2.49
CA LYS A 111 7.47 -4.44 -2.17
C LYS A 111 8.49 -3.38 -2.57
N ASN A 112 8.18 -2.68 -3.67
CA ASN A 112 8.91 -1.53 -4.20
C ASN A 112 10.42 -1.79 -4.38
N GLY A 113 10.77 -2.93 -4.99
CA GLY A 113 12.14 -3.32 -5.30
C GLY A 113 12.90 -3.95 -4.13
N THR A 114 12.27 -4.04 -2.96
CA THR A 114 12.77 -4.82 -1.80
C THR A 114 11.84 -5.99 -1.57
N TYR A 115 12.35 -7.11 -1.05
CA TYR A 115 11.52 -8.26 -0.71
C TYR A 115 11.73 -8.67 0.74
N ALA A 116 10.68 -9.21 1.36
CA ALA A 116 10.74 -9.77 2.71
C ALA A 116 10.21 -11.20 2.68
N CYS A 117 10.84 -12.09 3.45
CA CYS A 117 10.50 -13.51 3.49
C CYS A 117 10.08 -13.96 4.89
N ALA A 118 9.19 -14.93 4.94
CA ALA A 118 8.75 -15.60 6.15
C ALA A 118 8.84 -17.12 5.95
N SER A 119 9.11 -17.83 7.05
CA SER A 119 9.01 -19.29 7.03
C SER A 119 7.54 -19.71 7.07
N LEU A 120 7.18 -20.65 6.21
CA LEU A 120 5.89 -21.34 6.23
C LEU A 120 5.86 -22.49 7.24
N CYS A 121 7.01 -22.89 7.77
CA CYS A 121 7.04 -23.90 8.82
C CYS A 121 6.40 -23.34 10.09
N PRO A 122 5.59 -24.14 10.80
CA PRO A 122 5.09 -23.74 12.10
C PRO A 122 6.29 -23.47 13.02
N GLN A 123 6.28 -22.29 13.64
CA GLN A 123 7.29 -21.93 14.62
C GLN A 123 7.01 -22.76 15.88
N GLU A 124 7.67 -23.91 16.03
CA GLU A 124 7.52 -24.78 17.19
C GLU A 124 8.13 -24.13 18.43
N ASN A 125 7.35 -23.30 19.11
CA ASN A 125 7.65 -22.79 20.46
C ASN A 125 7.25 -23.77 21.56
N ILE A 126 6.82 -24.98 21.19
CA ILE A 126 6.38 -25.99 22.16
C ILE A 126 7.63 -26.72 22.66
N SER A 127 8.06 -26.36 23.87
CA SER A 127 8.96 -27.23 24.62
C SER A 127 8.25 -28.58 24.79
N PRO A 128 8.86 -29.71 24.42
CA PRO A 128 8.23 -31.02 24.53
C PRO A 128 7.89 -31.30 26.00
N GLN A 129 6.64 -31.07 26.39
CA GLN A 129 6.13 -31.49 27.69
C GLN A 129 5.85 -33.00 27.61
N GLY A 130 6.81 -33.81 28.06
CA GLY A 130 6.67 -35.26 28.10
C GLY A 130 7.97 -36.02 28.36
N SER A 131 7.82 -37.30 28.69
CA SER A 131 8.85 -38.28 29.08
C SER A 131 9.78 -38.74 27.95
N CYS A 132 10.07 -37.87 26.98
CA CYS A 132 11.04 -38.18 25.92
C CYS A 132 12.45 -37.85 26.42
N ARG A 133 13.34 -38.85 26.45
CA ARG A 133 14.70 -38.65 26.99
C ARG A 133 15.60 -37.79 26.10
N HIS A 134 15.29 -37.65 24.81
CA HIS A 134 16.08 -36.86 23.85
C HIS A 134 15.23 -36.29 22.70
N PRO A 135 14.33 -35.33 22.98
CA PRO A 135 13.59 -34.68 21.92
C PRO A 135 14.55 -33.89 21.02
N ARG A 136 14.40 -34.06 19.70
CA ARG A 136 15.15 -33.32 18.69
C ARG A 136 14.18 -32.85 17.62
N LEU A 137 14.33 -31.60 17.19
CA LEU A 137 13.61 -31.08 16.03
C LEU A 137 14.13 -31.84 14.80
N VAL A 138 13.29 -32.66 14.19
CA VAL A 138 13.60 -33.31 12.90
C VAL A 138 12.92 -32.54 11.79
N SER A 139 13.68 -32.21 10.75
CA SER A 139 13.15 -31.48 9.61
C SER A 139 12.44 -32.46 8.68
N GLY A 140 11.11 -32.34 8.55
CA GLY A 140 10.30 -33.18 7.66
C GLY A 140 10.60 -32.89 6.18
N VAL A 141 10.76 -33.97 5.40
CA VAL A 141 11.07 -33.96 3.95
C VAL A 141 10.02 -33.19 3.15
#